data_AF-A0A2N2PXF0-F1
#
_entry.id   AF-A0A2N2PXF0-F1
#
_cell.length_a   1.000
_cell.length_b   1.000
_cell.length_c   1.000
_cell.angle_alpha   90.00
_cell.angle_beta   90.00
_cell.angle_gamma   90.00
#
_symmetry.space_group_name_H-M   'P 1'
#
loop_
_entity.id
_entity.type
_entity.pdbx_description
1 polymer ?
#
loop_
_entity_poly.entity_id
_entity_poly.type
_entity_poly.pdbx_seq_one_letter_code
_entity_poly.pdbx_strand_id
1 'polypeptide(L)'
;MPPTVRTETLEQPISLTRIVPAVHMLPALDKLRLIRILAEELEAAKEIWPFESGKTYYLPTPYSSFGAAAILAEAMTTYQEENH
;
A
#
# COMPACT_ATOMS: atom_id res chain seq x y z
N MET A 1 16.52 -8.99 41.40
CA MET A 1 15.24 -8.73 40.69
C MET A 1 15.53 -7.84 39.50
N PRO A 2 15.33 -8.31 38.25
CA PRO A 2 15.33 -7.42 37.11
C PRO A 2 14.01 -6.64 37.05
N PRO A 3 14.02 -5.34 36.72
CA PRO A 3 12.79 -4.58 36.52
C PRO A 3 12.09 -5.07 35.24
N THR A 4 10.84 -5.51 35.38
CA THR A 4 9.94 -5.82 34.28
C THR A 4 9.63 -4.54 33.51
N VAL A 5 10.32 -4.34 32.38
CA VAL A 5 9.94 -3.33 31.39
C VAL A 5 8.60 -3.78 30.81
N ARG A 6 7.53 -3.09 31.16
CA ARG A 6 6.22 -3.28 30.54
C ARG A 6 6.33 -2.77 29.12
N THR A 7 6.42 -3.69 28.16
CA THR A 7 6.12 -3.37 26.77
C THR A 7 4.63 -3.12 26.70
N GLU A 8 4.23 -1.86 26.88
CA GLU A 8 2.89 -1.41 26.55
C GLU A 8 2.78 -1.49 25.02
N THR A 9 2.31 -2.64 24.54
CA THR A 9 1.82 -2.78 23.17
C THR A 9 0.74 -1.73 22.99
N LEU A 10 1.03 -0.69 22.20
CA LEU A 10 0.04 0.32 21.83
C LEU A 10 -1.02 -0.36 20.94
N GLU A 11 -2.00 -1.00 21.57
CA GLU A 11 -3.16 -1.64 20.93
C GLU A 11 -4.17 -0.61 20.43
N GLN A 12 -3.71 0.35 19.64
CA GLN A 12 -4.60 1.10 18.76
C GLN A 12 -4.09 0.94 17.34
N PRO A 13 -4.85 0.31 16.44
CA PRO A 13 -4.45 0.22 15.04
C PRO A 13 -4.24 1.64 14.54
N ILE A 14 -3.04 1.92 14.02
CA ILE A 14 -2.70 3.24 13.52
C ILE A 14 -3.67 3.53 12.35
N SER A 15 -4.58 4.48 12.55
CA SER A 15 -5.59 4.83 11.56
C SER A 15 -4.96 5.49 10.33
N LEU A 16 -5.50 5.16 9.14
CA LEU A 16 -5.14 5.83 7.89
C LEU A 16 -5.32 7.35 7.98
N THR A 17 -6.29 7.83 8.76
CA THR A 17 -6.50 9.28 9.00
C THR A 17 -5.30 9.95 9.69
N ARG A 18 -4.44 9.20 10.39
CA ARG A 18 -3.20 9.70 10.99
C ARG A 18 -1.99 9.48 10.09
N ILE A 19 -1.97 8.40 9.31
CA ILE A 19 -0.86 8.03 8.42
C ILE A 19 -0.82 8.91 7.18
N VAL A 20 -1.96 9.10 6.51
CA VAL A 20 -2.03 9.81 5.21
C VAL A 20 -1.44 11.22 5.30
N PRO A 21 -1.79 12.07 6.30
CA PRO A 21 -1.17 13.38 6.44
C PRO A 21 0.35 13.32 6.66
N ALA A 22 0.84 12.34 7.44
CA ALA A 22 2.27 12.18 7.67
C ALA A 22 3.02 11.78 6.38
N VAL A 23 2.44 10.92 5.55
CA VAL A 23 3.01 10.57 4.24
C VAL A 23 3.07 11.79 3.31
N HIS A 24 2.08 12.69 3.35
CA HIS A 24 2.12 13.93 2.57
C HIS A 24 3.28 14.85 2.92
N MET A 25 3.75 14.82 4.18
CA MET A 25 4.90 15.63 4.64
C MET A 25 6.26 15.04 4.26
N LEU A 26 6.32 13.82 3.73
CA LEU A 26 7.58 13.22 3.29
C LEU A 26 8.17 13.93 2.05
N PRO A 27 9.50 14.05 1.98
CA PRO A 27 10.20 14.43 0.75
C PRO A 27 9.85 13.49 -0.41
N ALA A 28 9.94 13.98 -1.65
CA ALA A 28 9.57 13.21 -2.84
C ALA A 28 10.32 11.87 -2.95
N LEU A 29 11.62 11.86 -2.62
CA LEU A 29 12.43 10.63 -2.64
C LEU A 29 11.94 9.59 -1.63
N ASP A 30 11.55 10.02 -0.44
CA ASP A 30 11.10 9.10 0.61
C ASP A 30 9.69 8.56 0.33
N LYS A 31 8.83 9.35 -0.33
CA LYS A 31 7.56 8.86 -0.87
C LYS A 31 7.78 7.73 -1.88
N LEU A 32 8.73 7.90 -2.81
CA LEU A 32 9.05 6.85 -3.79
C LEU A 32 9.58 5.58 -3.13
N ARG A 33 10.42 5.71 -2.10
CA ARG A 33 10.91 4.57 -1.31
C ARG A 33 9.78 3.85 -0.59
N LEU A 34 8.86 4.59 0.05
CA LEU A 34 7.71 4.02 0.72
C LEU A 34 6.80 3.26 -0.26
N ILE A 35 6.51 3.84 -1.44
CA ILE A 35 5.75 3.17 -2.50
C ILE A 35 6.42 1.86 -2.90
N ARG A 36 7.76 1.86 -3.03
CA ARG A 36 8.52 0.67 -3.40
C ARG A 36 8.41 -0.44 -2.35
N ILE A 37 8.57 -0.11 -1.08
CA ILE A 37 8.45 -1.06 0.05
C ILE A 37 7.05 -1.69 0.05
N LEU A 38 6.00 -0.86 -0.05
CA LEU A 38 4.62 -1.35 -0.04
C LEU A 38 4.32 -2.24 -1.26
N ALA A 39 4.86 -1.92 -2.43
CA ALA A 39 4.72 -2.76 -3.62
C ALA A 39 5.42 -4.12 -3.43
N GLU A 40 6.63 -4.12 -2.88
CA GLU A 40 7.39 -5.35 -2.60
C GLU A 40 6.68 -6.23 -1.56
N GLU A 41 6.11 -5.66 -0.51
CA GLU A 41 5.31 -6.40 0.48
C GLU A 41 4.08 -7.05 -0.15
N LEU A 42 3.38 -6.34 -1.06
CA LEU A 42 2.22 -6.86 -1.78
C LEU A 42 2.59 -7.99 -2.76
N GLU A 43 3.79 -7.95 -3.33
CA GLU A 43 4.30 -9.02 -4.20
C GLU A 43 4.77 -10.23 -3.39
N ALA A 44 5.46 -10.00 -2.27
CA ALA A 44 5.96 -11.05 -1.38
C ALA A 44 4.85 -11.83 -0.68
N ALA A 45 3.68 -11.22 -0.47
CA ALA A 45 2.50 -11.89 0.08
C ALA A 45 1.88 -12.94 -0.87
N LYS A 46 2.31 -13.01 -2.13
CA LYS A 46 1.88 -14.05 -3.06
C LYS A 46 2.77 -15.28 -2.87
N GLU A 47 2.18 -16.44 -2.65
CA GLU A 47 2.92 -17.70 -2.75
C GLU A 47 3.45 -17.85 -4.19
N ILE A 48 4.75 -17.66 -4.36
CA ILE A 48 5.41 -17.86 -5.64
C ILE A 48 5.71 -19.35 -5.77
N TRP A 49 4.79 -20.08 -6.39
CA TRP A 49 5.03 -21.45 -6.79
C TRP A 49 5.92 -21.48 -8.04
N PRO A 50 6.87 -22.43 -8.14
CA PRO A 50 7.68 -22.57 -9.34
C PRO A 50 6.79 -22.83 -10.56
N PHE A 51 7.14 -22.23 -11.69
CA PHE A 51 6.41 -22.47 -12.94
C PHE A 51 6.54 -23.94 -13.35
N GLU A 52 5.40 -24.56 -13.63
CA GLU A 52 5.32 -25.94 -14.11
C GLU A 52 5.44 -25.99 -15.63
N SER A 53 6.12 -27.02 -16.13
CA SER A 53 6.25 -27.26 -17.56
C SER A 53 4.89 -27.54 -18.21
N GLY A 54 4.65 -26.96 -19.39
CA GLY A 54 3.41 -27.14 -20.14
C GLY A 54 2.21 -26.33 -19.64
N LYS A 55 2.37 -25.51 -18.59
CA LYS A 55 1.31 -24.59 -18.13
C LYS A 55 1.42 -23.22 -18.77
N THR A 56 0.25 -22.65 -19.07
CA THR A 56 0.11 -21.26 -19.53
C THR A 56 -0.21 -20.39 -18.32
N TYR A 57 0.66 -19.43 -18.03
CA TYR A 57 0.47 -18.48 -16.95
C TYR A 57 0.05 -17.13 -17.52
N TYR A 58 -1.09 -16.61 -17.04
CA TYR A 58 -1.47 -15.23 -17.32
C TYR A 58 -0.62 -14.29 -16.47
N LEU A 59 0.38 -13.69 -17.10
CA LEU A 59 1.15 -12.62 -16.48
C LEU A 59 0.29 -11.34 -16.50
N PRO A 60 -0.04 -10.78 -15.33
CA PRO A 60 -0.67 -9.47 -15.30
C PRO A 60 0.31 -8.47 -15.91
N THR A 61 0.01 -7.97 -17.10
CA THR A 61 0.80 -6.91 -17.72
C THR A 61 0.25 -5.55 -17.27
N PRO A 62 1.12 -4.55 -17.04
CA PRO A 62 0.67 -3.20 -16.65
C PRO A 62 -0.22 -2.51 -17.69
N TYR A 63 -0.29 -3.07 -18.91
CA TYR A 63 -0.94 -2.47 -20.07
C TYR A 63 -2.44 -2.20 -19.87
N SER A 64 -3.10 -2.99 -19.02
CA SER A 64 -4.54 -2.86 -18.73
C SER A 64 -4.83 -2.52 -17.26
N SER A 65 -3.82 -2.11 -16.50
CA SER A 65 -3.93 -1.76 -15.07
C SER A 65 -4.48 -0.35 -14.86
N PHE A 66 -5.58 0.00 -15.53
CA PHE A 66 -6.24 1.31 -15.40
C PHE A 66 -7.05 1.47 -14.11
N GLY A 67 -7.22 0.39 -13.34
CA GLY A 67 -8.08 0.38 -12.15
C GLY A 67 -7.68 1.44 -11.11
N ALA A 68 -6.39 1.60 -10.81
CA ALA A 68 -5.94 2.61 -9.85
C ALA A 68 -6.19 4.04 -10.34
N ALA A 69 -6.00 4.29 -11.64
CA ALA A 69 -6.28 5.58 -12.25
C ALA A 69 -7.79 5.90 -12.28
N ALA A 70 -8.62 4.90 -12.56
CA ALA A 70 -10.08 5.03 -12.54
C ALA A 70 -10.60 5.31 -11.13
N ILE A 71 -10.15 4.54 -10.13
CA ILE A 71 -10.53 4.74 -8.72
C ILE A 71 -10.07 6.13 -8.22
N LEU A 72 -8.86 6.57 -8.61
CA LEU A 72 -8.39 7.90 -8.25
C LEU A 72 -9.24 9.01 -8.90
N ALA A 73 -9.58 8.87 -10.17
CA ALA A 73 -10.42 9.84 -10.87
C ALA A 73 -11.83 9.93 -10.26
N GLU A 74 -12.42 8.80 -9.88
CA GLU A 74 -13.70 8.74 -9.17
C GLU A 74 -13.60 9.45 -7.81
N ALA A 75 -12.59 9.12 -6.99
CA ALA A 75 -12.37 9.75 -5.70
C ALA A 75 -12.17 11.28 -5.79
N MET A 76 -11.46 11.74 -6.83
CA MET A 76 -11.27 13.18 -7.07
C MET A 76 -12.58 13.87 -7.47
N THR A 77 -13.44 13.19 -8.22
CA THR A 77 -14.76 13.72 -8.61
C THR A 77 -15.66 13.84 -7.37
N THR A 78 -15.76 12.79 -6.56
CA THR A 78 -16.53 12.81 -5.31
C THR A 78 -16.03 13.90 -4.35
N TYR A 79 -14.70 14.06 -4.21
CA TYR A 79 -14.15 15.12 -3.38
C TYR A 79 -14.51 16.53 -3.88
N GLN A 80 -14.55 16.75 -5.20
CA GLN A 80 -14.99 18.03 -5.76
C GLN A 80 -16.48 18.30 -5.50
N GLU A 81 -17.33 17.28 -5.57
CA GLU A 81 -18.76 17.38 -5.30
C GLU A 81 -19.08 17.66 -3.82
N GLU A 82 -18.31 17.08 -2.89
CA GLU A 82 -18.50 17.27 -1.44
C GLU A 82 -18.01 18.63 -0.91
N ASN A 83 -17.12 19.30 -1.64
CA ASN A 83 -16.52 20.57 -1.24
C ASN A 83 -17.05 21.77 -2.03
N HIS A 84 -18.25 21.65 -2.64
CA HIS A 84 -18.89 22.68 -3.45
C HIS A 84 -20.32 23.01 -3.00
#